data_AF-A0A929HRG8-F1
#
_entry.id   AF-A0A929HRG8-F1
#
_cell.length_a   1.000
_cell.length_b   1.000
_cell.length_c   1.000
_cell.angle_alpha   90.00
_cell.angle_beta   90.00
_cell.angle_gamma   90.00
#
_symmetry.space_group_name_H-M   'P 1'
#
loop_
_entity.id
_entity.type
_entity.pdbx_description
1 polymer ?
#
loop_
_entity_poly.entity_id
_entity_poly.type
_entity_poly.pdbx_seq_one_letter_code
_entity_poly.pdbx_strand_id
1 'polypeptide(L)' 'IDLIKESGCKQIKGIFMVAAPEGIAKLTAVHPDVEVYVAAIDEKLNDISYILPGLGDAGDKIFGTK' A
#
# COMPACT_ATOMS: atom_id res chain seq x y z
N ILE A 1 1.37 -1.67 10.54
CA ILE A 1 0.16 -1.10 11.18
C ILE A 1 0.11 -1.53 12.64
N ASP A 2 0.39 -2.78 12.97
CA ASP A 2 0.44 -3.29 14.36
C ASP A 2 1.30 -2.42 15.29
N LEU A 3 2.54 -2.11 14.92
CA LEU A 3 3.42 -1.21 15.70
C LEU A 3 2.75 0.14 16.07
N ILE A 4 1.96 0.71 15.14
CA ILE A 4 1.26 1.98 15.35
C ILE A 4 0.11 1.78 16.35
N LYS A 5 -0.61 0.65 16.26
CA LYS A 5 -1.67 0.27 17.20
C LYS A 5 -1.13 -0.04 18.59
N GLU A 6 -0.02 -0.77 18.67
CA GLU A 6 0.70 -1.07 19.92
C GLU A 6 1.16 0.21 20.64
N SER A 7 1.48 1.24 19.86
CA SER A 7 1.79 2.59 20.38
C SER A 7 0.56 3.38 20.86
N GLY A 8 -0.63 2.76 20.86
CA GLY A 8 -1.88 3.34 21.38
C GLY A 8 -2.70 4.14 20.37
N CYS A 9 -2.33 4.14 19.09
CA CYS A 9 -3.08 4.84 18.04
C CYS A 9 -4.41 4.14 17.74
N LYS A 10 -5.51 4.87 17.83
CA LYS A 10 -6.88 4.35 17.62
C LYS A 10 -7.48 4.68 16.26
N GLN A 11 -6.92 5.67 15.55
CA GLN A 11 -7.41 6.09 14.26
C GLN A 11 -6.25 6.17 13.29
N ILE A 12 -6.26 5.31 12.28
CA ILE A 12 -5.18 5.16 11.32
C ILE A 12 -5.75 5.35 9.92
N LYS A 13 -5.09 6.21 9.13
CA LYS A 13 -5.41 6.43 7.72
C LYS A 13 -4.18 6.12 6.88
N GLY A 14 -4.29 5.17 5.96
CA GLY A 14 -3.26 4.85 4.97
C GLY A 14 -3.53 5.62 3.69
N ILE A 15 -2.52 6.34 3.19
CA ILE A 15 -2.61 7.09 1.93
C ILE A 15 -1.54 6.54 0.99
N PHE A 16 -1.96 6.12 -0.20
CA PHE A 16 -1.10 5.46 -1.20
C PHE A 16 -1.29 6.09 -2.58
N MET A 17 -0.21 6.13 -3.37
CA MET A 17 -0.29 6.63 -4.75
C MET A 17 -0.93 5.59 -5.68
N VAL A 18 -0.44 4.35 -5.63
CA VAL A 18 -0.98 3.23 -6.41
C VAL A 18 -1.05 1.99 -5.53
N ALA A 19 -2.09 1.18 -5.69
CA ALA A 19 -2.24 -0.08 -4.97
C ALA A 19 -2.82 -1.17 -5.90
N ALA A 20 -2.44 -2.42 -5.64
CA ALA A 20 -3.04 -3.58 -6.30
C ALA A 20 -4.19 -4.16 -5.44
N PRO A 21 -5.21 -4.79 -6.05
CA PRO A 21 -6.37 -5.33 -5.33
C PRO A 21 -6.00 -6.34 -4.25
N GLU A 22 -4.97 -7.16 -4.49
CA GLU A 22 -4.46 -8.18 -3.56
C GLU A 22 -3.88 -7.53 -2.29
N GLY A 23 -3.19 -6.40 -2.45
CA GLY A 23 -2.63 -5.63 -1.34
C GLY A 23 -3.71 -4.98 -0.49
N ILE A 24 -4.72 -4.38 -1.15
CA ILE A 24 -5.88 -3.79 -0.46
C ILE A 24 -6.63 -4.87 0.31
N ALA A 25 -6.99 -5.98 -0.34
CA ALA A 25 -7.72 -7.08 0.28
C ALA A 25 -7.00 -7.64 1.51
N LYS A 26 -5.68 -7.84 1.40
CA LYS A 26 -4.85 -8.31 2.52
C LYS A 26 -4.84 -7.30 3.68
N LEU A 27 -4.64 -6.01 3.39
CA LEU A 27 -4.64 -4.97 4.42
C LEU A 27 -5.99 -4.89 5.12
N THR A 28 -7.09 -4.83 4.37
CA THR A 28 -8.44 -4.70 4.93
C THR A 28 -8.89 -5.95 5.69
N ALA A 29 -8.40 -7.14 5.30
CA ALA A 29 -8.69 -8.38 6.03
C ALA A 29 -7.99 -8.41 7.41
N VAL A 30 -6.74 -7.94 7.48
CA VAL A 30 -5.95 -7.95 8.72
C VAL A 30 -6.24 -6.72 9.59
N HIS A 31 -6.58 -5.59 8.99
CA HIS A 31 -6.83 -4.31 9.64
C HIS A 31 -8.09 -3.62 9.09
N PRO A 32 -9.28 -4.16 9.35
CA PRO A 32 -10.55 -3.63 8.84
C PRO A 32 -10.89 -2.23 9.40
N ASP A 33 -10.22 -1.81 10.46
CA ASP A 33 -10.36 -0.51 11.13
C ASP A 33 -9.54 0.63 10.51
N VAL A 34 -8.70 0.33 9.51
CA VAL A 34 -7.85 1.33 8.84
C VAL A 34 -8.59 1.92 7.64
N GLU A 35 -8.70 3.25 7.60
CA GLU A 35 -9.20 3.93 6.40
C GLU A 35 -8.10 3.96 5.33
N VAL A 36 -8.39 3.51 4.12
CA VAL A 36 -7.42 3.47 3.01
C VAL A 36 -7.86 4.41 1.90
N TYR A 37 -6.96 5.31 1.52
CA TYR A 37 -7.11 6.23 0.40
C TYR A 37 -6.03 5.92 -0.62
N VAL A 38 -6.43 5.70 -1.87
CA VAL A 38 -5.51 5.37 -2.97
C VAL A 38 -5.83 6.28 -4.15
N ALA A 39 -4.81 6.89 -4.76
CA ALA A 39 -5.02 7.73 -5.94
C ALA A 39 -5.39 6.90 -7.19
N ALA A 40 -4.81 5.70 -7.34
CA ALA A 40 -5.17 4.75 -8.39
C ALA A 40 -5.11 3.29 -7.90
N ILE A 41 -6.12 2.50 -8.27
CA ILE A 41 -6.12 1.06 -8.06
C ILE A 41 -5.81 0.41 -9.40
N ASP A 42 -4.69 -0.30 -9.45
CA ASP A 42 -4.19 -0.97 -10.66
C ASP A 42 -4.65 -2.43 -10.72
N GLU A 43 -4.23 -3.19 -11.72
CA GLU A 43 -4.86 -4.48 -12.03
C GLU A 43 -4.46 -5.60 -11.07
N LYS A 44 -3.14 -5.75 -10.83
CA LYS A 44 -2.59 -6.92 -10.13
C LYS A 44 -1.13 -6.72 -9.73
N LEU A 45 -0.62 -7.66 -8.95
CA LEU A 45 0.81 -7.89 -8.80
C LEU A 45 1.35 -8.84 -9.88
N ASN A 46 2.62 -8.67 -10.26
CA ASN A 46 3.36 -9.66 -11.04
C ASN A 46 4.11 -10.67 -10.14
N ASP A 47 4.83 -11.62 -10.74
CA ASP A 47 5.52 -12.71 -10.01
C ASP A 47 6.63 -12.23 -9.05
N ILE A 48 7.12 -11.00 -9.26
CA ILE A 48 8.12 -10.35 -8.39
C ILE A 48 7.51 -9.21 -7.56
N SER A 49 6.19 -9.22 -7.37
CA SER A 49 5.44 -8.30 -6.48
C SER A 49 5.46 -6.82 -6.87
N TYR A 50 5.72 -6.49 -8.14
CA TYR A 50 5.44 -5.15 -8.67
C TYR A 50 3.98 -5.03 -9.07
N ILE A 51 3.40 -3.85 -8.83
CA ILE A 51 2.06 -3.47 -9.27
C ILE A 51 2.09 -3.26 -10.79
N LEU A 52 1.06 -3.75 -11.48
CA LEU A 52 0.89 -3.61 -12.93
C LEU A 52 -0.42 -2.85 -13.27
N PRO A 53 -0.38 -1.82 -14.14
CA PRO A 53 0.80 -1.27 -14.83
C PRO A 53 1.80 -0.58 -13.88
N GLY A 54 1.33 -0.05 -12.76
CA GLY A 54 2.12 0.46 -11.65
C GLY A 54 3.05 1.61 -11.99
N LEU A 55 4.03 1.80 -11.11
CA LEU A 55 5.00 2.87 -11.19
C LEU A 55 6.44 2.33 -11.14
N GLY A 56 6.67 1.02 -11.24
CA GLY A 56 7.99 0.44 -10.98
C GLY A 56 8.46 0.69 -9.54
N ASP A 57 9.78 0.85 -9.33
CA ASP A 57 10.33 1.11 -7.99
C ASP A 57 10.12 2.57 -7.60
N ALA A 58 9.33 2.78 -6.54
CA ALA A 58 9.01 4.12 -6.05
C ALA A 58 10.23 4.81 -5.40
N GLY A 59 11.09 4.06 -4.72
CA GLY A 59 12.30 4.58 -4.09
C GLY A 59 13.28 5.10 -5.13
N ASP A 60 13.57 4.31 -6.15
CA ASP A 60 14.46 4.72 -7.24
C ASP A 60 13.93 5.96 -7.97
N LYS A 61 12.61 6.06 -8.16
CA LYS A 61 12.01 7.24 -8.79
C LYS A 61 12.08 8.49 -7.92
N ILE A 62 11.92 8.35 -6.61
CA ILE A 62 11.95 9.50 -5.68
C ILE A 62 13.38 9.99 -5.48
N PHE A 63 14.34 9.08 -5.31
CA PHE A 63 15.71 9.41 -4.91
C PHE A 63 16.71 9.39 -6.06
N GLY A 64 16.30 8.98 -7.26
CA GLY A 64 17.15 8.94 -8.44
C GLY A 64 18.27 7.88 -8.34
N THR A 65 18.01 6.78 -7.64
CA THR A 65 18.99 5.71 -7.39
C THR A 65 18.97 4.61 -8.45
N LYS A 66 20.09 3.88 -8.55
CA LYS A 66 20.21 2.55 -9.16
C LYS A 66 21.52 1.87 -8.78
#